data_AF-A0A953KSE2-F1
#
_entry.id   AF-A0A953KSE2-F1
#
_cell.length_a   1.000
_cell.length_b   1.000
_cell.length_c   1.000
_cell.angle_alpha   90.00
_cell.angle_beta   90.00
_cell.angle_gamma   90.00
#
_symmetry.space_group_name_H-M   'P 1'
#
loop_
_entity.id
_entity.type
_entity.pdbx_description
1 polymer ?
#
loop_
_entity_poly.entity_id
_entity_poly.type
_entity_poly.pdbx_seq_one_letter_code
_entity_poly.pdbx_strand_id
1 'polypeptide(L)'
;VGAGTGATCGKALGAAGACPGGLGSASLRAGGGLIVAALVAANPYGNILDWRTGRTLAGARHPGGGFADPVEVLAGRPDADVMRAFGGQNTTLAVVATNARLDKAALTRVARMAHDGLARAIRPLHTPVDGDVVFALSYGSCAADTSAVGALAADVLADAVAAAVREGP
;
A
#
# COMPACT_ATOMS: atom_id res chain seq x y z
N VAL A 1 8.56 -13.85 -0.07
CA VAL A 1 10.03 -13.70 0.08
C VAL A 1 10.35 -12.50 0.97
N GLY A 2 11.53 -12.44 1.59
CA GLY A 2 11.99 -11.28 2.39
C GLY A 2 10.95 -10.79 3.41
N ALA A 3 10.81 -9.46 3.51
CA ALA A 3 9.85 -8.79 4.40
C ALA A 3 8.37 -9.09 4.07
N GLY A 4 8.06 -9.60 2.87
CA GLY A 4 6.71 -10.04 2.51
C GLY A 4 6.39 -11.46 2.97
N THR A 5 7.35 -12.20 3.52
CA THR A 5 7.12 -13.54 4.04
C THR A 5 6.20 -13.47 5.26
N GLY A 6 5.05 -14.15 5.21
CA GLY A 6 4.05 -14.12 6.28
C GLY A 6 3.15 -12.88 6.27
N ALA A 7 3.31 -11.98 5.28
CA ALA A 7 2.43 -10.83 5.13
C ALA A 7 1.01 -11.27 4.74
N THR A 8 0.00 -10.61 5.28
CA THR A 8 -1.43 -10.89 5.02
C THR A 8 -2.23 -9.60 4.87
N CYS A 9 -3.36 -9.64 4.17
CA CYS A 9 -4.26 -8.51 3.97
C CYS A 9 -5.72 -8.88 4.23
N GLY A 10 -6.56 -7.87 4.48
CA GLY A 10 -8.01 -8.05 4.61
C GLY A 10 -8.40 -8.82 5.86
N LYS A 11 -8.17 -8.24 7.04
CA LYS A 11 -8.28 -8.95 8.33
C LYS A 11 -9.60 -8.68 9.07
N ALA A 12 -10.55 -8.01 8.44
CA ALA A 12 -11.82 -7.62 9.08
C ALA A 12 -12.68 -8.80 9.57
N LEU A 13 -12.54 -9.97 8.94
CA LEU A 13 -13.19 -11.21 9.38
C LEU A 13 -12.28 -12.10 10.25
N GLY A 14 -11.18 -11.56 10.77
CA GLY A 14 -10.16 -12.30 11.52
C GLY A 14 -9.13 -12.98 10.62
N ALA A 15 -8.13 -13.60 11.26
CA ALA A 15 -7.02 -14.25 10.57
C ALA A 15 -7.46 -15.36 9.60
N ALA A 16 -8.54 -16.08 9.91
CA ALA A 16 -9.10 -17.12 9.05
C ALA A 16 -9.71 -16.57 7.75
N GLY A 17 -10.13 -15.30 7.73
CA GLY A 17 -10.64 -14.62 6.54
C GLY A 17 -9.57 -13.83 5.79
N ALA A 18 -8.33 -13.77 6.28
CA ALA A 18 -7.27 -13.01 5.64
C ALA A 18 -6.78 -13.67 4.35
N CYS A 19 -6.32 -12.85 3.40
CA CYS A 19 -5.65 -13.32 2.19
C CYS A 19 -4.12 -13.16 2.33
N PRO A 20 -3.32 -13.94 1.57
CA PRO A 20 -1.90 -13.67 1.42
C PRO A 20 -1.66 -12.24 0.95
N GLY A 21 -0.77 -11.54 1.67
CA GLY A 21 -0.14 -10.31 1.22
C GLY A 21 1.20 -10.66 0.57
N GLY A 22 2.15 -9.71 0.58
CA GLY A 22 3.47 -10.02 0.05
C GLY A 22 4.37 -8.83 -0.19
N LEU A 23 5.41 -9.06 -1.00
CA LEU A 23 6.21 -7.99 -1.58
C LEU A 23 5.70 -7.70 -2.99
N GLY A 24 5.59 -6.42 -3.32
CA GLY A 24 5.27 -5.98 -4.68
C GLY A 24 6.13 -4.80 -5.09
N SER A 25 6.41 -4.72 -6.38
CA SER A 25 7.18 -3.61 -6.95
C SER A 25 6.57 -3.16 -8.27
N ALA A 26 6.73 -1.88 -8.57
CA ALA A 26 6.37 -1.31 -9.86
C ALA A 26 7.35 -0.19 -10.20
N SER A 27 7.44 0.17 -11.48
CA SER A 27 8.18 1.33 -11.92
C SER A 27 7.58 1.92 -13.19
N LEU A 28 7.83 3.20 -13.41
CA LEU A 28 7.52 3.85 -14.67
C LEU A 28 8.69 4.73 -15.12
N ARG A 29 8.72 4.94 -16.44
CA ARG A 29 9.59 5.91 -17.12
C ARG A 29 8.70 7.02 -17.67
N ALA A 30 9.04 8.26 -17.36
CA ALA A 30 8.38 9.45 -17.86
C ALA A 30 9.32 10.26 -18.76
N GLY A 31 8.82 11.36 -19.32
CA GLY A 31 9.61 12.27 -20.16
C GLY A 31 10.86 12.82 -19.45
N GLY A 32 11.85 13.25 -20.24
CA GLY A 32 13.09 13.82 -19.69
C GLY A 32 14.00 12.81 -18.97
N GLY A 33 13.79 11.51 -19.17
CA GLY A 33 14.55 10.45 -18.53
C GLY A 33 14.17 10.21 -17.07
N LEU A 34 13.07 10.78 -16.59
CA LEU A 34 12.56 10.57 -15.24
C LEU A 34 12.13 9.11 -15.02
N ILE A 35 12.54 8.55 -13.88
CA ILE A 35 12.18 7.23 -13.41
C ILE A 35 11.60 7.38 -12.00
N VAL A 36 10.47 6.73 -11.76
CA VAL A 36 9.89 6.57 -10.42
C VAL A 36 9.58 5.09 -10.22
N ALA A 37 10.04 4.53 -9.10
CA ALA A 37 9.85 3.13 -8.75
C ALA A 37 9.34 3.03 -7.32
N ALA A 38 8.59 1.98 -7.02
CA ALA A 38 8.15 1.66 -5.68
C ALA A 38 8.37 0.18 -5.36
N LEU A 39 8.65 -0.09 -4.08
CA LEU A 39 8.67 -1.42 -3.48
C LEU A 39 7.83 -1.36 -2.21
N VAL A 40 7.00 -2.36 -1.97
CA VAL A 40 6.13 -2.41 -0.78
C VAL A 40 6.07 -3.82 -0.21
N ALA A 41 6.17 -3.93 1.12
CA ALA A 41 5.73 -5.09 1.87
C ALA A 41 4.31 -4.80 2.37
N ALA A 42 3.33 -5.47 1.76
CA ALA A 42 1.91 -5.24 2.00
C ALA A 42 1.38 -6.22 3.05
N ASN A 43 1.28 -5.75 4.30
CA ASN A 43 0.59 -6.45 5.39
C ASN A 43 -0.53 -5.58 6.02
N PRO A 44 -1.45 -5.01 5.21
CA PRO A 44 -2.47 -4.09 5.74
C PRO A 44 -3.56 -4.82 6.53
N TYR A 45 -4.27 -4.08 7.38
CA TYR A 45 -5.57 -4.51 7.88
C TYR A 45 -6.62 -4.55 6.76
N GLY A 46 -6.65 -3.53 5.91
CA GLY A 46 -7.63 -3.37 4.84
C GLY A 46 -7.51 -4.35 3.70
N ASN A 47 -8.51 -4.30 2.82
CA ASN A 47 -8.52 -5.00 1.54
C ASN A 47 -7.61 -4.28 0.54
N ILE A 48 -6.96 -5.05 -0.33
CA ILE A 48 -6.19 -4.54 -1.47
C ILE A 48 -7.08 -4.47 -2.70
N LEU A 49 -7.11 -3.29 -3.32
CA LEU A 49 -7.95 -2.93 -4.45
C LEU A 49 -7.11 -2.68 -5.70
N ASP A 50 -7.67 -2.98 -6.86
CA ASP A 50 -7.22 -2.39 -8.10
C ASP A 50 -7.65 -0.93 -8.13
N TRP A 51 -6.70 -0.03 -7.95
CA TRP A 51 -6.98 1.39 -7.76
C TRP A 51 -7.59 2.09 -8.99
N ARG A 52 -7.55 1.47 -10.17
CA ARG A 52 -8.16 2.02 -11.40
C ARG A 52 -9.62 1.59 -11.56
N THR A 53 -9.95 0.38 -11.11
CA THR A 53 -11.29 -0.20 -11.30
C THR A 53 -12.11 -0.26 -10.01
N GLY A 54 -11.49 -0.09 -8.84
CA GLY A 54 -12.11 -0.24 -7.52
C GLY A 54 -12.37 -1.69 -7.11
N ARG A 55 -12.02 -2.69 -7.94
CA ARG A 55 -12.24 -4.10 -7.61
C ARG A 55 -11.30 -4.58 -6.52
N THR A 56 -11.83 -5.33 -5.56
CA THR A 56 -11.00 -6.05 -4.59
C THR A 56 -10.18 -7.15 -5.27
N LEU A 57 -8.85 -7.05 -5.14
CA LEU A 57 -7.89 -8.06 -5.61
C LEU A 57 -7.66 -9.13 -4.53
N ALA A 58 -7.50 -8.69 -3.29
CA ALA A 58 -7.32 -9.55 -2.12
C ALA A 58 -7.92 -8.85 -0.89
N GLY A 59 -8.52 -9.59 0.03
CA GLY A 59 -9.26 -8.97 1.12
C GLY A 59 -9.88 -9.97 2.09
N ALA A 60 -10.69 -9.46 3.01
CA ALA A 60 -11.39 -10.25 4.01
C ALA A 60 -12.40 -11.17 3.33
N ARG A 61 -12.07 -12.45 3.23
CA ARG A 61 -12.80 -13.45 2.45
C ARG A 61 -13.87 -14.13 3.30
N HIS A 62 -15.08 -14.22 2.77
CA HIS A 62 -16.13 -15.04 3.39
C HIS A 62 -15.88 -16.54 3.14
N PRO A 63 -16.32 -17.44 4.04
CA PRO A 63 -16.21 -18.88 3.83
C PRO A 63 -16.85 -19.38 2.52
N GLY A 64 -17.95 -18.74 2.08
CA GLY A 64 -18.64 -19.06 0.83
C GLY A 64 -18.05 -18.41 -0.43
N GLY A 65 -16.93 -17.72 -0.32
CA GLY A 65 -16.34 -16.94 -1.41
C GLY A 65 -16.74 -15.46 -1.40
N GLY A 66 -16.07 -14.66 -2.24
CA GLY A 66 -16.20 -13.20 -2.23
C GLY A 66 -15.47 -12.53 -1.06
N PHE A 67 -15.50 -11.20 -1.05
CA PHE A 67 -14.84 -10.37 -0.05
C PHE A 67 -15.84 -9.48 0.67
N ALA A 68 -15.71 -9.34 1.99
CA ALA A 68 -16.42 -8.37 2.79
C ALA A 68 -15.90 -6.95 2.53
N ASP A 69 -16.76 -5.93 2.70
CA ASP A 69 -16.30 -4.57 2.88
C ASP A 69 -15.82 -4.38 4.34
N PRO A 70 -14.51 -4.18 4.57
CA PRO A 70 -13.96 -4.02 5.91
C PRO A 70 -14.48 -2.77 6.63
N VAL A 71 -14.93 -1.73 5.91
CA VAL A 71 -15.53 -0.52 6.51
C VAL A 71 -16.92 -0.83 7.06
N GLU A 72 -17.73 -1.59 6.33
CA GLU A 72 -19.05 -2.03 6.81
C GLU A 72 -18.91 -2.96 8.01
N VAL A 73 -17.93 -3.88 7.98
CA VAL A 73 -17.65 -4.76 9.12
C VAL A 73 -17.23 -3.97 10.36
N LEU A 74 -16.41 -2.92 10.20
CA LEU A 74 -16.04 -2.02 11.29
C LEU A 74 -17.24 -1.23 11.83
N ALA A 75 -18.02 -0.62 10.93
CA ALA A 75 -19.17 0.18 11.31
C ALA A 75 -20.25 -0.64 12.03
N GLY A 76 -20.36 -1.93 11.71
CA GLY A 76 -21.26 -2.87 12.39
C GLY A 76 -20.74 -3.41 13.74
N ARG A 77 -19.53 -3.05 14.18
CA ARG A 77 -18.91 -3.49 15.44
C ARG A 77 -18.55 -2.29 16.31
N PRO A 78 -19.48 -1.79 17.14
CA PRO A 78 -19.26 -0.57 17.94
C PRO A 78 -18.18 -0.72 19.01
N ASP A 79 -17.77 -1.95 19.34
CA ASP A 79 -16.78 -2.22 20.39
C ASP A 79 -15.34 -2.08 19.90
N ALA A 80 -14.61 -1.11 20.47
CA ALA A 80 -13.21 -0.82 20.16
C ALA A 80 -12.22 -1.98 20.44
N ASP A 81 -12.65 -2.98 21.23
CA ASP A 81 -11.81 -4.11 21.64
C ASP A 81 -11.45 -5.04 20.46
N VAL A 82 -12.27 -5.08 19.41
CA VAL A 82 -11.97 -5.87 18.20
C VAL A 82 -10.73 -5.33 17.49
N MET A 83 -10.56 -4.01 17.39
CA MET A 83 -9.37 -3.41 16.77
C MET A 83 -8.13 -3.59 17.66
N ARG A 84 -8.28 -3.52 18.98
CA ARG A 84 -7.16 -3.79 19.91
C ARG A 84 -6.56 -5.19 19.73
N ALA A 85 -7.37 -6.19 19.40
CA ALA A 85 -6.89 -7.55 19.14
C ALA A 85 -5.95 -7.65 17.92
N PHE A 86 -6.01 -6.69 17.00
CA PHE A 86 -5.11 -6.60 15.83
C PHE A 86 -3.95 -5.61 16.03
N GLY A 87 -3.82 -5.00 17.21
CA GLY A 87 -2.84 -3.95 17.50
C GLY A 87 -1.40 -4.39 17.23
N GLY A 88 -0.68 -3.62 16.41
CA GLY A 88 0.75 -3.83 16.13
C GLY A 88 1.08 -5.00 15.20
N GLN A 89 0.08 -5.65 14.59
CA GLN A 89 0.27 -6.81 13.71
C GLN A 89 0.15 -6.47 12.22
N ASN A 90 -0.25 -5.24 11.88
CA ASN A 90 -0.46 -4.78 10.50
C ASN A 90 0.52 -3.66 10.18
N THR A 91 1.17 -3.73 9.03
CA THR A 91 2.19 -2.75 8.64
C THR A 91 2.32 -2.76 7.13
N THR A 92 2.07 -1.64 6.48
CA THR A 92 2.47 -1.44 5.08
C THR A 92 3.77 -0.66 5.05
N LEU A 93 4.86 -1.31 4.65
CA LEU A 93 6.18 -0.69 4.57
C LEU A 93 6.55 -0.48 3.11
N ALA A 94 6.75 0.78 2.71
CA ALA A 94 7.02 1.11 1.32
C ALA A 94 8.27 1.99 1.17
N VAL A 95 8.89 1.84 0.00
CA VAL A 95 9.96 2.71 -0.48
C VAL A 95 9.56 3.22 -1.86
N VAL A 96 9.68 4.53 -2.06
CA VAL A 96 9.65 5.17 -3.39
C VAL A 96 11.05 5.66 -3.72
N ALA A 97 11.53 5.31 -4.91
CA ALA A 97 12.81 5.72 -5.43
C ALA A 97 12.64 6.51 -6.74
N THR A 98 13.44 7.56 -6.90
CA THR A 98 13.46 8.34 -8.15
C THR A 98 14.88 8.76 -8.54
N ASN A 99 15.06 9.05 -9.82
CA ASN A 99 16.27 9.69 -10.32
C ASN A 99 16.19 11.22 -10.41
N ALA A 100 15.04 11.82 -10.08
CA ALA A 100 14.89 13.27 -10.00
C ALA A 100 15.77 13.86 -8.91
N ARG A 101 16.52 14.94 -9.19
CA ARG A 101 17.34 15.66 -8.20
C ARG A 101 16.43 16.42 -7.23
N LEU A 102 16.20 15.86 -6.05
CA LEU A 102 15.33 16.40 -5.02
C LEU A 102 16.09 16.54 -3.70
N ASP A 103 15.84 17.63 -2.97
CA ASP A 103 16.34 17.78 -1.62
C ASP A 103 15.47 17.02 -0.60
N LYS A 104 15.86 17.09 0.68
CA LYS A 104 15.15 16.41 1.78
C LYS A 104 13.71 16.89 1.93
N ALA A 105 13.44 18.19 1.73
CA ALA A 105 12.11 18.74 1.89
C ALA A 105 11.18 18.28 0.75
N ALA A 106 11.68 18.28 -0.48
CA ALA A 106 10.98 17.75 -1.65
C ALA A 106 10.72 16.24 -1.51
N LEU A 107 11.70 15.45 -1.07
CA LEU A 107 11.50 14.01 -0.81
C LEU A 107 10.48 13.73 0.30
N THR A 108 10.47 14.55 1.35
CA THR A 108 9.44 14.44 2.40
C THR A 108 8.04 14.69 1.84
N ARG A 109 7.91 15.64 0.90
CA ARG A 109 6.65 15.87 0.18
C ARG A 109 6.28 14.68 -0.70
N VAL A 110 7.24 14.12 -1.44
CA VAL A 110 7.01 12.91 -2.27
C VAL A 110 6.55 11.73 -1.42
N ALA A 111 7.18 11.48 -0.27
CA ALA A 111 6.77 10.40 0.64
C ALA A 111 5.32 10.59 1.11
N ARG A 112 4.93 11.81 1.47
CA ARG A 112 3.55 12.14 1.85
C ARG A 112 2.56 11.91 0.71
N MET A 113 2.89 12.35 -0.50
CA MET A 113 2.03 12.14 -1.67
C MET A 113 1.92 10.65 -2.04
N ALA A 114 3.00 9.88 -1.86
CA ALA A 114 2.97 8.44 -2.11
C ALA A 114 1.98 7.69 -1.20
N HIS A 115 1.71 8.17 0.02
CA HIS A 115 0.64 7.61 0.86
C HIS A 115 -0.75 7.68 0.18
N ASP A 116 -0.99 8.63 -0.73
CA ASP A 116 -2.23 8.66 -1.51
C ASP A 116 -2.36 7.41 -2.39
N GLY A 117 -1.23 6.88 -2.88
CA GLY A 117 -1.18 5.62 -3.62
C GLY A 117 -1.60 4.43 -2.76
N LEU A 118 -1.09 4.36 -1.52
CA LEU A 118 -1.55 3.38 -0.55
C LEU A 118 -3.06 3.51 -0.32
N ALA A 119 -3.57 4.73 -0.13
CA ALA A 119 -4.98 4.96 0.21
C ALA A 119 -5.94 4.58 -0.93
N ARG A 120 -5.49 4.67 -2.19
CA ARG A 120 -6.27 4.20 -3.35
C ARG A 120 -6.25 2.68 -3.48
N ALA A 121 -5.13 2.04 -3.12
CA ALA A 121 -4.93 0.60 -3.27
C ALA A 121 -5.32 -0.22 -2.02
N ILE A 122 -5.52 0.42 -0.86
CA ILE A 122 -5.79 -0.26 0.42
C ILE A 122 -6.98 0.43 1.08
N ARG A 123 -8.01 -0.35 1.46
CA ARG A 123 -9.20 0.19 2.13
C ARG A 123 -9.71 -0.73 3.25
N PRO A 124 -9.89 -0.22 4.49
CA PRO A 124 -9.35 1.05 4.99
C PRO A 124 -7.81 0.99 5.11
N LEU A 125 -7.19 2.16 5.11
CA LEU A 125 -5.76 2.39 5.39
C LEU A 125 -5.64 3.28 6.62
N HIS A 126 -4.45 3.35 7.25
CA HIS A 126 -4.15 4.26 8.36
C HIS A 126 -5.05 4.04 9.57
N THR A 127 -5.52 2.81 9.75
CA THR A 127 -6.26 2.47 10.95
C THR A 127 -5.31 2.49 12.14
N PRO A 128 -5.80 2.61 13.39
CA PRO A 128 -4.95 2.59 14.58
C PRO A 128 -4.12 1.30 14.76
N VAL A 129 -4.40 0.25 13.98
CA VAL A 129 -3.70 -1.03 14.03
C VAL A 129 -2.67 -1.19 12.90
N ASP A 130 -2.60 -0.22 11.99
CA ASP A 130 -1.64 -0.20 10.88
C ASP A 130 -0.43 0.67 11.23
N GLY A 131 0.77 0.12 10.97
CA GLY A 131 2.04 0.84 11.01
C GLY A 131 2.48 1.31 9.63
N ASP A 132 1.64 2.05 8.90
CA ASP A 132 1.95 2.42 7.51
C ASP A 132 3.08 3.46 7.41
N VAL A 133 4.15 3.12 6.67
CA VAL A 133 5.34 3.96 6.51
C VAL A 133 5.81 3.98 5.07
N VAL A 134 6.06 5.17 4.52
CA VAL A 134 6.69 5.36 3.21
C VAL A 134 8.02 6.09 3.36
N PHE A 135 9.10 5.49 2.86
CA PHE A 135 10.39 6.15 2.65
C PHE A 135 10.53 6.64 1.22
N ALA A 136 11.08 7.84 1.02
CA ALA A 136 11.40 8.35 -0.32
C ALA A 136 12.90 8.60 -0.47
N LEU A 137 13.48 8.17 -1.59
CA LEU A 137 14.90 8.36 -1.90
C LEU A 137 15.11 8.85 -3.33
N SER A 138 16.17 9.64 -3.52
CA SER A 138 16.58 10.17 -4.82
C SER A 138 18.08 9.97 -5.04
N TYR A 139 18.48 9.61 -6.27
CA TYR A 139 19.89 9.59 -6.67
C TYR A 139 20.30 10.72 -7.65
N GLY A 140 19.34 11.54 -8.09
CA GLY A 140 19.61 12.85 -8.70
C GLY A 140 20.32 12.90 -10.06
N SER A 141 19.93 12.07 -11.03
CA SER A 141 20.45 12.13 -12.41
C SER A 141 19.64 12.97 -13.41
N CYS A 142 18.44 13.45 -13.05
CA CYS A 142 17.65 14.33 -13.93
C CYS A 142 16.95 15.45 -13.15
N ALA A 143 16.52 16.50 -13.84
CA ALA A 143 15.64 17.52 -13.28
C ALA A 143 14.18 17.08 -13.46
N ALA A 144 13.34 17.27 -12.44
CA ALA A 144 11.90 17.05 -12.52
C ALA A 144 11.18 17.91 -11.48
N ASP A 145 9.94 18.28 -11.77
CA ASP A 145 9.08 18.94 -10.80
C ASP A 145 8.71 17.98 -9.65
N THR A 146 8.70 18.49 -8.41
CA THR A 146 8.43 17.66 -7.22
C THR A 146 6.99 17.13 -7.23
N SER A 147 6.03 17.90 -7.74
CA SER A 147 4.62 17.48 -7.80
C SER A 147 4.43 16.39 -8.84
N ALA A 148 5.11 16.49 -9.99
CA ALA A 148 5.13 15.43 -10.99
C ALA A 148 5.71 14.13 -10.41
N VAL A 149 6.85 14.19 -9.71
CA VAL A 149 7.43 13.01 -9.05
C VAL A 149 6.48 12.43 -8.00
N GLY A 150 5.86 13.28 -7.17
CA GLY A 150 4.94 12.83 -6.13
C GLY A 150 3.66 12.19 -6.67
N ALA A 151 3.10 12.72 -7.76
CA ALA A 151 1.93 12.13 -8.41
C ALA A 151 2.25 10.75 -9.00
N LEU A 152 3.38 10.65 -9.72
CA LEU A 152 3.86 9.38 -10.26
C LEU A 152 4.21 8.39 -9.14
N ALA A 153 4.73 8.86 -8.02
CA ALA A 153 5.02 8.03 -6.85
C ALA A 153 3.77 7.40 -6.26
N ALA A 154 2.67 8.15 -6.15
CA ALA A 154 1.38 7.62 -5.71
C ALA A 154 0.88 6.52 -6.66
N ASP A 155 0.92 6.76 -7.97
CA ASP A 155 0.44 5.79 -8.97
C ASP A 155 1.28 4.50 -8.97
N VAL A 156 2.62 4.64 -8.96
CA VAL A 156 3.54 3.49 -8.93
C VAL A 156 3.42 2.72 -7.63
N LEU A 157 3.23 3.39 -6.49
CA LEU A 157 3.06 2.70 -5.21
C LEU A 157 1.73 1.94 -5.17
N ALA A 158 0.65 2.50 -5.73
CA ALA A 158 -0.63 1.79 -5.86
C ALA A 158 -0.48 0.54 -6.76
N ASP A 159 0.27 0.64 -7.87
CA ASP A 159 0.59 -0.49 -8.73
C ASP A 159 1.45 -1.55 -8.02
N ALA A 160 2.43 -1.13 -7.22
CA ALA A 160 3.26 -2.04 -6.43
C ALA A 160 2.43 -2.80 -5.37
N VAL A 161 1.47 -2.14 -4.71
CA VAL A 161 0.55 -2.81 -3.77
C VAL A 161 -0.29 -3.86 -4.48
N ALA A 162 -0.83 -3.55 -5.66
CA ALA A 162 -1.59 -4.52 -6.44
C ALA A 162 -0.71 -5.72 -6.87
N ALA A 163 0.56 -5.48 -7.23
CA ALA A 163 1.51 -6.54 -7.56
C ALA A 163 1.78 -7.48 -6.38
N ALA A 164 1.79 -6.97 -5.14
CA ALA A 164 2.08 -7.73 -3.93
C ALA A 164 1.11 -8.89 -3.64
N VAL A 165 -0.08 -8.89 -4.27
CA VAL A 165 -1.11 -9.94 -4.12
C VAL A 165 -1.46 -10.65 -5.43
N ARG A 166 -0.90 -10.19 -6.55
CA ARG A 166 -1.03 -10.88 -7.86
C ARG A 166 -0.01 -12.01 -8.00
N GLU A 167 1.10 -11.91 -7.28
CA GLU A 167 2.17 -12.90 -7.23
C GLU A 167 2.18 -13.62 -5.87
N GLY A 168 1.10 -14.33 -5.54
CA GLY A 168 1.18 -15.47 -4.61
C GLY A 168 1.70 -16.70 -5.37
N PRO A 169 2.41 -17.63 -4.73
CA PRO A 169 3.06 -18.77 -5.40
C PRO A 169 2.11 -19.60 -6.28
#